data_AF-A0A7G1QCZ6-F1
#
_entry.id   AF-A0A7G1QCZ6-F1
#
_cell.length_a   1.000
_cell.length_b   1.000
_cell.length_c   1.000
_cell.angle_alpha   90.00
_cell.angle_beta   90.00
_cell.angle_gamma   90.00
#
_symmetry.space_group_name_H-M   'P 1'
#
loop_
_entity.id
_entity.type
_entity.pdbx_description
1 polymer ?
#
loop_
_entity_poly.entity_id
_entity_poly.type
_entity_poly.pdbx_seq_one_letter_code
_entity_poly.pdbx_strand_id
1 'polypeptide(L)'
;TLVKGQNNVDLFLDKYKDLKIISNLNTNNNLVASGSGLLSTIDETSKKEIHNTIYNSIGYKNMSGIRLEVKGRLTKRYRADRSIYSLKWKGGLKNV
;
A
#
# COMPACT_ATOMS: atom_id res chain seq x y z
N THR A 1 9.75 -70.74 -46.48
CA THR A 1 8.63 -70.02 -45.84
C THR A 1 9.07 -69.61 -44.45
N LEU A 2 8.90 -68.31 -44.11
CA LEU A 2 9.23 -67.61 -42.84
C LEU A 2 10.77 -67.52 -42.54
N VAL A 3 11.36 -66.43 -42.05
CA VAL A 3 10.93 -65.53 -40.95
C VAL A 3 11.51 -64.10 -41.09
N LYS A 4 10.67 -63.14 -40.67
CA LYS A 4 10.89 -61.73 -40.27
C LYS A 4 12.26 -61.37 -39.67
N GLY A 5 12.77 -60.20 -40.08
CA GLY A 5 13.74 -59.39 -39.34
C GLY A 5 13.34 -57.92 -39.36
N GLN A 6 12.31 -57.54 -38.59
CA GLN A 6 12.10 -56.15 -38.18
C GLN A 6 12.81 -55.98 -36.83
N ASN A 7 13.83 -55.14 -36.79
CA ASN A 7 14.45 -54.71 -35.55
C ASN A 7 13.41 -53.89 -34.79
N ASN A 8 12.81 -54.51 -33.77
CA ASN A 8 11.92 -53.85 -32.83
C ASN A 8 12.75 -52.79 -32.09
N VAL A 9 12.56 -51.51 -32.47
CA VAL A 9 12.94 -50.39 -31.62
C VAL A 9 12.17 -50.54 -30.32
N ASP A 10 12.87 -50.89 -29.25
CA ASP A 10 12.28 -51.08 -27.93
C ASP A 10 11.71 -49.74 -27.46
N LEU A 11 10.39 -49.56 -27.60
CA LEU A 11 9.63 -48.38 -27.17
C LEU A 11 9.84 -48.04 -25.67
N PHE A 12 10.43 -48.96 -24.91
CA PHE A 12 10.69 -48.82 -23.49
C PHE A 12 12.08 -48.24 -23.18
N LEU A 13 13.07 -48.40 -24.06
CA LEU A 13 14.46 -48.03 -23.76
C LEU A 13 14.68 -46.52 -23.76
N ASP A 14 13.94 -45.77 -24.58
CA ASP A 14 14.01 -44.30 -24.65
C ASP A 14 13.03 -43.59 -23.71
N LYS A 15 12.15 -44.32 -23.01
CA LYS A 15 11.12 -43.70 -22.15
C LYS A 15 11.71 -42.90 -20.98
N TYR A 16 12.91 -43.24 -20.53
CA TYR A 16 13.53 -42.65 -19.34
C TYR A 16 14.98 -42.20 -19.54
N LYS A 17 15.46 -42.16 -20.78
CA LYS A 17 16.90 -41.99 -21.07
C LYS A 17 17.45 -40.64 -20.57
N ASP A 18 16.64 -39.60 -20.58
CA ASP A 18 17.02 -38.31 -20.03
C ASP A 18 16.09 -37.98 -18.86
N LEU A 19 16.55 -38.27 -17.64
CA LEU A 19 16.00 -37.65 -16.44
C LEU A 19 15.94 -36.15 -16.72
N LYS A 20 14.73 -35.60 -16.81
CA LYS A 20 14.39 -34.24 -17.24
C LYS A 20 14.88 -33.13 -16.28
N ILE A 21 16.05 -33.33 -15.67
CA ILE A 21 16.69 -32.52 -14.63
C ILE A 21 16.85 -31.07 -15.14
N ILE A 22 17.26 -30.90 -16.40
CA ILE A 22 17.42 -29.58 -17.02
C ILE A 22 16.08 -28.83 -17.12
N SER A 23 14.97 -29.53 -17.38
CA SER A 23 13.64 -28.90 -17.47
C SER A 23 13.05 -28.51 -16.10
N ASN A 24 13.47 -29.19 -15.03
CA ASN A 24 13.05 -28.88 -13.66
C ASN A 24 13.93 -27.82 -12.99
N LEU A 25 15.14 -27.56 -13.50
CA LEU A 25 15.98 -26.46 -13.00
C LEU A 25 15.55 -25.11 -13.56
N ASN A 26 15.06 -25.06 -14.81
CA ASN A 26 14.65 -23.80 -15.45
C ASN A 26 13.34 -23.22 -14.87
N THR A 27 12.48 -24.05 -14.27
CA THR A 27 11.24 -23.62 -13.62
C THR A 27 11.47 -22.93 -12.26
N ASN A 28 12.61 -23.17 -11.61
CA ASN A 28 12.91 -22.66 -10.26
C ASN A 28 13.72 -21.35 -10.25
N ASN A 29 14.15 -20.85 -11.41
CA ASN A 29 14.89 -19.59 -11.51
C ASN A 29 14.00 -18.33 -11.42
N ASN A 30 12.68 -18.48 -11.32
CA ASN A 30 11.77 -17.34 -11.12
C ASN A 30 11.56 -16.96 -9.64
N LEU A 31 12.14 -17.71 -8.70
CA LEU A 31 12.00 -17.42 -7.26
C LEU A 31 12.89 -16.24 -6.82
N VAL A 32 14.03 -16.04 -7.50
CA VAL A 32 15.03 -15.02 -7.12
C VAL A 32 14.63 -13.62 -7.62
N ALA A 33 14.00 -13.51 -8.80
CA ALA A 33 13.45 -12.24 -9.31
C ALA A 33 12.13 -11.85 -8.61
N SER A 34 11.34 -12.83 -8.18
CA SER A 34 10.13 -12.60 -7.38
C SER A 34 10.45 -12.24 -5.92
N GLY A 35 11.59 -12.68 -5.38
CA GLY A 35 11.99 -12.44 -4.00
C GLY A 35 12.27 -10.96 -3.68
N SER A 36 12.86 -10.19 -4.60
CA SER A 36 13.14 -8.76 -4.40
C SER A 36 11.88 -7.89 -4.49
N GLY A 37 10.98 -8.19 -5.42
CA GLY A 37 9.69 -7.52 -5.55
C GLY A 37 8.70 -7.86 -4.44
N LEU A 38 8.79 -9.07 -3.88
CA LEU A 38 7.97 -9.52 -2.75
C LEU A 38 8.47 -8.95 -1.42
N LEU A 39 9.79 -8.82 -1.23
CA LEU A 39 10.37 -8.16 -0.06
C LEU A 39 10.04 -6.66 -0.03
N SER A 40 10.11 -5.96 -1.17
CA SER A 40 9.75 -4.54 -1.24
C SER A 40 8.24 -4.31 -1.02
N THR A 41 7.38 -5.19 -1.52
CA THR A 41 5.93 -5.11 -1.22
C THR A 41 5.62 -5.42 0.25
N ILE A 42 6.34 -6.35 0.89
CA ILE A 42 6.23 -6.58 2.33
C ILE A 42 6.69 -5.35 3.13
N ASP A 43 7.81 -4.73 2.74
CA ASP A 43 8.33 -3.53 3.40
C ASP A 43 7.33 -2.36 3.29
N GLU A 44 6.76 -2.12 2.12
CA GLU A 44 5.73 -1.10 1.92
C GLU A 44 4.41 -1.41 2.65
N THR A 45 4.04 -2.69 2.75
CA THR A 45 2.87 -3.10 3.53
C THR A 45 3.09 -2.84 5.03
N SER A 46 4.27 -3.18 5.54
CA SER A 46 4.63 -2.95 6.95
C SER A 46 4.68 -1.46 7.30
N LYS A 47 5.24 -0.62 6.41
CA LYS A 47 5.22 0.84 6.56
C LYS A 47 3.82 1.39 6.58
N LYS A 48 2.92 0.89 5.71
CA LYS A 48 1.52 1.29 5.69
C LYS A 48 0.79 0.91 6.98
N GLU A 49 1.06 -0.27 7.51
CA GLU A 49 0.48 -0.73 8.78
C GLU A 49 0.97 0.11 9.97
N ILE A 50 2.26 0.38 10.05
CA ILE A 50 2.85 1.25 11.08
C ILE A 50 2.29 2.67 10.95
N HIS A 51 2.26 3.22 9.74
CA HIS A 51 1.67 4.52 9.47
C HIS A 51 0.21 4.58 9.94
N ASN A 52 -0.60 3.58 9.61
CA ASN A 52 -2.01 3.54 10.00
C ASN A 52 -2.17 3.41 11.52
N THR A 53 -1.33 2.61 12.17
CA THR A 53 -1.33 2.44 13.63
C THR A 53 -1.04 3.78 14.31
N ILE A 54 0.02 4.47 13.87
CA ILE A 54 0.40 5.79 14.40
C ILE A 54 -0.68 6.81 14.08
N TYR A 55 -1.14 6.89 12.82
CA TYR A 55 -2.16 7.83 12.39
C TYR A 55 -3.45 7.66 13.20
N ASN A 56 -3.91 6.43 13.43
CA ASN A 56 -5.14 6.16 14.20
C ASN A 56 -4.99 6.49 15.69
N SER A 57 -3.78 6.36 16.26
CA SER A 57 -3.53 6.68 17.67
C SER A 57 -3.55 8.18 18.00
N ILE A 58 -3.36 9.05 17.00
CA ILE A 58 -3.31 10.50 17.20
C ILE A 58 -4.73 11.08 17.26
N GLY A 59 -5.09 11.74 18.37
CA GLY A 59 -6.37 12.45 18.52
C GLY A 59 -6.44 13.78 17.74
N TYR A 60 -7.65 14.32 17.57
CA TYR A 60 -7.91 15.69 17.06
C TYR A 60 -7.23 16.08 15.74
N LYS A 61 -7.00 15.13 14.82
CA LYS A 61 -6.37 15.37 13.51
C LYS A 61 -7.22 16.24 12.58
N ASN A 62 -8.52 16.02 12.58
CA ASN A 62 -9.46 16.69 11.69
C ASN A 62 -10.10 17.88 12.40
N MET A 63 -10.22 19.01 11.71
CA MET A 63 -10.87 20.20 12.25
C MET A 63 -12.39 20.01 12.30
N SER A 64 -12.94 19.94 13.52
CA SER A 64 -14.40 19.79 13.76
C SER A 64 -15.13 21.14 13.73
N GLY A 65 -14.47 22.21 14.15
CA GLY A 65 -15.06 23.55 14.13
C GLY A 65 -14.08 24.66 14.50
N ILE A 66 -14.49 25.89 14.20
CA ILE A 66 -13.75 27.12 14.45
C ILE A 66 -14.70 28.22 14.95
N ARG A 67 -14.20 29.02 15.90
CA ARG A 67 -14.88 30.20 16.44
C ARG A 67 -13.92 31.38 16.36
N LEU A 68 -14.33 32.44 15.68
CA LEU A 68 -13.56 33.67 15.52
C LEU A 68 -14.29 34.81 16.20
N GLU A 69 -13.61 35.44 17.14
CA GLU A 69 -14.11 36.60 17.87
C GLU A 69 -13.17 37.78 17.68
N VAL A 70 -13.75 38.95 17.40
CA VAL A 70 -12.99 40.19 17.33
C VAL A 70 -13.71 41.24 18.14
N LYS A 71 -12.98 41.88 19.06
CA LYS A 71 -13.47 42.97 19.90
C LYS A 71 -12.46 44.10 19.92
N GLY A 72 -12.90 45.31 19.61
CA GLY A 72 -12.03 46.49 19.66
C GLY A 72 -12.52 47.64 18.80
N ARG A 73 -11.70 48.68 18.66
CA ARG A 73 -12.01 49.81 17.78
C ARG A 73 -11.66 49.45 16.33
N LEU A 74 -12.58 48.74 15.70
CA LEU A 74 -12.44 48.21 14.33
C LEU A 74 -12.98 49.16 13.25
N THR A 75 -13.42 50.37 13.64
CA THR A 75 -13.87 51.38 12.68
C THR A 75 -12.65 51.98 11.96
N LYS A 76 -12.78 52.19 10.64
CA LYS A 76 -11.69 52.76 9.82
C LYS A 76 -11.33 54.21 10.19
N ARG A 77 -12.24 54.95 10.83
CA ARG A 77 -12.13 56.41 11.04
C ARG A 77 -11.22 56.74 12.23
N TYR A 78 -10.42 57.80 12.09
CA TYR A 78 -9.62 58.36 13.18
C TYR A 78 -10.47 59.29 14.07
N ARG A 79 -11.45 58.72 14.78
CA ARG A 79 -12.35 59.40 15.73
C ARG A 79 -12.53 58.57 16.99
N ALA A 80 -12.93 59.18 18.10
CA ALA A 80 -13.22 58.47 19.35
C ALA A 80 -14.54 57.68 19.27
N ASP A 81 -14.53 56.58 18.49
CA ASP A 81 -15.66 55.65 18.37
C ASP A 81 -15.59 54.54 19.42
N ARG A 82 -16.74 53.95 19.75
CA ARG A 82 -16.86 52.80 20.67
C ARG A 82 -16.35 51.52 20.02
N SER A 83 -15.94 50.55 20.85
CA SER A 83 -15.55 49.21 20.39
C SER A 83 -16.70 48.47 19.69
N ILE A 84 -16.37 47.75 18.62
CA ILE A 84 -17.24 46.80 17.91
C ILE A 84 -16.92 45.39 18.40
N TYR A 85 -17.96 44.56 18.51
CA TYR A 85 -17.86 43.11 18.74
C TYR A 85 -18.43 42.36 17.53
N SER A 86 -17.69 41.39 17.02
CA SER A 86 -18.12 40.51 15.93
C SER A 86 -17.73 39.07 16.23
N LEU A 87 -18.68 38.15 16.02
CA LEU A 87 -18.54 36.72 16.27
C LEU A 87 -18.95 35.94 15.02
N LYS A 88 -18.11 34.98 14.61
CA LYS A 88 -18.42 33.99 13.58
C LYS A 88 -18.02 32.60 14.06
N TRP A 89 -18.84 31.61 13.75
CA TRP A 89 -18.55 30.21 14.05
C TRP A 89 -18.86 29.30 12.86
N LYS A 90 -18.19 28.16 12.79
CA LYS A 90 -18.52 27.06 11.87
C LYS A 90 -18.13 25.74 12.53
N GLY A 91 -19.03 24.77 12.55
CA GLY A 91 -18.80 23.50 13.25
C GLY A 91 -18.89 23.61 14.78
N GLY A 92 -18.30 22.66 15.52
CA GLY A 92 -18.39 22.57 16.98
C GLY A 92 -17.02 22.53 17.67
N LEU A 93 -16.96 23.02 18.91
CA LEU A 93 -15.78 22.98 19.79
C LEU A 93 -15.96 21.95 20.94
N LYS A 94 -16.93 21.05 20.82
CA LYS A 94 -17.15 20.00 21.81
C LYS A 94 -16.03 18.96 21.70
N ASN A 95 -15.57 18.44 22.83
CA ASN A 95 -14.74 17.23 22.86
C ASN A 95 -15.68 16.04 22.59
N VAL A 96 -15.47 15.32 21.50
CA VAL A 96 -16.29 14.21 21.02
C VAL A 96 -15.42 12.97 20.88
#